data_AF-D8Q7S3-F1
#
_entry.id   AF-D8Q7S3-F1
#
_cell.length_a   1.000
_cell.length_b   1.000
_cell.length_c   1.000
_cell.angle_alpha   90.00
_cell.angle_beta   90.00
_cell.angle_gamma   90.00
#
_symmetry.space_group_name_H-M   'P 1'
#
loop_
_entity.id
_entity.type
_entity.pdbx_description
1 polymer ?
#
loop_
_entity_poly.entity_id
_entity_poly.type
_entity_poly.pdbx_seq_one_letter_code
_entity_poly.pdbx_strand_id
1 'polypeptide(L)'
;MGIDQGVYLITNAGSGTAATLKDGYVKGWERIKGKEQLNQLWFVKSVKTSASDPGYAAFNLATNKVLDLEKGLADRGTPILGWDYHEGDNQHWVIKKQADGKYYKIQSVKTQTFVDLNNGGKDNGTKIQGWVGSWDETNSHQRWVFNQFSATGSRIKSILDTHPKIHGKVIVEWPDRIYFTPDQYIFEAIWAKTGLADIKPRDPLFQSEAYEKVFKGWVVSRAQEIIKVDGFDILVGSLSLVEKSTQKIKVLDVSVRTSDDKSPDLSQIVFFDPESGRTLVDIPEGYEVNSVII
;
A
#
# COMPACT_ATOMS: atom_id res chain seq x y z
N MET A 1 -6.13 -3.96 20.56
CA MET A 1 -5.06 -3.07 20.06
C MET A 1 -5.57 -2.42 18.78
N GLY A 2 -5.28 -1.13 18.58
CA GLY A 2 -5.62 -0.41 17.36
C GLY A 2 -4.79 -0.89 16.16
N ILE A 3 -5.01 -0.27 15.00
CA ILE A 3 -4.20 -0.48 13.80
C ILE A 3 -3.22 0.68 13.64
N ASP A 4 -2.02 0.39 13.16
CA ASP A 4 -1.04 1.45 12.87
C ASP A 4 -1.51 2.34 11.71
N GLN A 5 -1.02 3.58 11.69
CA GLN A 5 -1.22 4.44 10.53
C GLN A 5 -0.43 3.88 9.34
N GLY A 6 -1.05 3.80 8.18
CA GLY A 6 -0.41 3.20 7.01
C GLY A 6 -1.35 3.00 5.84
N VAL A 7 -0.78 2.61 4.70
CA VAL A 7 -1.52 2.23 3.49
C VAL A 7 -1.86 0.76 3.57
N TYR A 8 -3.12 0.41 3.33
CA TYR A 8 -3.60 -0.96 3.42
C TYR A 8 -4.43 -1.36 2.19
N LEU A 9 -4.28 -2.61 1.78
CA LEU A 9 -5.28 -3.34 1.00
C LEU A 9 -6.20 -4.06 1.98
N ILE A 10 -7.45 -3.64 2.03
CA ILE A 10 -8.45 -4.19 2.95
C ILE A 10 -9.26 -5.27 2.21
N THR A 11 -9.14 -6.53 2.63
CA THR A 11 -9.83 -7.67 1.98
C THR A 11 -10.80 -8.36 2.93
N ASN A 12 -11.94 -8.83 2.44
CA ASN A 12 -12.88 -9.58 3.25
C ASN A 12 -12.34 -10.98 3.58
N ALA A 13 -12.56 -11.43 4.82
CA ALA A 13 -12.05 -12.70 5.34
C ALA A 13 -12.63 -13.95 4.67
N GLY A 14 -13.89 -13.91 4.25
CA GLY A 14 -14.59 -15.06 3.67
C GLY A 14 -14.48 -15.14 2.15
N SER A 15 -14.64 -14.00 1.47
CA SER A 15 -14.64 -13.94 0.01
C SER A 15 -13.24 -13.73 -0.58
N GLY A 16 -12.34 -13.05 0.15
CA GLY A 16 -11.06 -12.57 -0.38
C GLY A 16 -11.16 -11.32 -1.25
N THR A 17 -12.36 -10.76 -1.46
CA THR A 17 -12.54 -9.54 -2.27
C THR A 17 -12.02 -8.31 -1.53
N ALA A 18 -11.38 -7.39 -2.25
CA ALA A 18 -10.88 -6.11 -1.75
C ALA A 18 -11.97 -5.04 -1.72
N ALA A 19 -11.95 -4.20 -0.67
CA ALA A 19 -12.76 -3.00 -0.58
C ALA A 19 -12.29 -1.97 -1.62
N THR A 20 -13.07 -1.83 -2.69
CA THR A 20 -12.71 -1.05 -3.89
C THR A 20 -13.65 0.12 -4.02
N LEU A 21 -13.11 1.34 -4.13
CA LEU A 21 -13.92 2.51 -4.46
C LEU A 21 -14.13 2.56 -5.98
N LYS A 22 -15.39 2.44 -6.41
CA LYS A 22 -15.77 2.47 -7.82
C LYS A 22 -17.16 3.07 -8.01
N ASP A 23 -17.27 4.00 -8.94
CA ASP A 23 -18.51 4.73 -9.25
C ASP A 23 -19.11 5.42 -8.01
N GLY A 24 -18.25 5.96 -7.13
CA GLY A 24 -18.65 6.61 -5.88
C GLY A 24 -18.96 5.67 -4.70
N TYR A 25 -19.07 4.36 -4.93
CA TYR A 25 -19.39 3.38 -3.88
C TYR A 25 -18.21 2.48 -3.54
N VAL A 26 -18.16 2.00 -2.31
CA VAL A 26 -17.19 0.98 -1.90
C VAL A 26 -17.83 -0.40 -2.08
N LYS A 27 -17.17 -1.26 -2.84
CA LYS A 27 -17.68 -2.58 -3.25
C LYS A 27 -16.60 -3.64 -3.05
N GLY A 28 -17.00 -4.88 -2.81
CA GLY A 28 -16.14 -6.04 -2.95
C GLY A 28 -15.77 -6.23 -4.41
N TRP A 29 -14.47 -6.34 -4.69
CA TRP A 29 -13.93 -6.63 -6.02
C TRP A 29 -12.75 -7.58 -5.91
N GLU A 30 -12.48 -8.37 -6.94
CA GLU A 30 -11.23 -9.12 -7.04
C GLU A 30 -10.01 -8.18 -7.01
N ARG A 31 -8.82 -8.71 -6.73
CA ARG A 31 -7.61 -7.88 -6.68
C ARG A 31 -7.31 -7.30 -8.07
N ILE A 32 -7.15 -5.98 -8.14
CA ILE A 32 -6.80 -5.24 -9.35
C ILE A 32 -5.28 -5.04 -9.36
N LYS A 33 -4.68 -5.08 -10.56
CA LYS A 33 -3.25 -4.82 -10.78
C LYS A 33 -3.07 -3.52 -11.55
N GLY A 34 -1.86 -2.95 -11.45
CA GLY A 34 -1.49 -1.72 -12.14
C GLY A 34 -2.09 -0.48 -11.49
N LYS A 35 -2.15 0.64 -12.22
CA LYS A 35 -2.60 1.92 -11.67
C LYS A 35 -3.98 1.85 -10.99
N GLU A 36 -4.92 1.09 -11.54
CA GLU A 36 -6.29 0.99 -11.01
C GLU A 36 -6.35 0.30 -9.62
N GLN A 37 -5.28 -0.36 -9.19
CA GLN A 37 -5.15 -0.89 -7.84
C GLN A 37 -5.19 0.21 -6.77
N LEU A 38 -4.83 1.45 -7.12
CA LEU A 38 -4.94 2.59 -6.20
C LEU A 38 -6.38 2.82 -5.70
N ASN A 39 -7.40 2.34 -6.44
CA ASN A 39 -8.80 2.36 -5.99
C ASN A 39 -9.09 1.34 -4.87
N GLN A 40 -8.18 0.40 -4.60
CA GLN A 40 -8.29 -0.63 -3.55
C GLN A 40 -7.38 -0.36 -2.35
N LEU A 41 -6.55 0.68 -2.43
CA LEU A 41 -5.61 1.03 -1.37
C LEU A 41 -6.16 2.19 -0.55
N TRP A 42 -6.09 2.03 0.76
CA TRP A 42 -6.63 2.95 1.74
C TRP A 42 -5.55 3.38 2.72
N PHE A 43 -5.28 4.68 2.78
CA PHE A 43 -4.44 5.26 3.81
C PHE A 43 -5.28 5.46 5.08
N VAL A 44 -5.03 4.64 6.09
CA VAL A 44 -5.73 4.66 7.38
C VAL A 44 -4.96 5.60 8.29
N LYS A 45 -5.58 6.73 8.66
CA LYS A 45 -5.05 7.74 9.58
C LYS A 45 -5.73 7.65 10.92
N SER A 46 -4.98 7.81 12.00
CA SER A 46 -5.57 8.04 13.33
C SER A 46 -6.22 9.42 13.37
N VAL A 47 -7.43 9.50 13.92
CA VAL A 47 -8.19 10.75 14.08
C VAL A 47 -8.80 10.80 15.48
N LYS A 48 -9.01 12.02 15.99
CA LYS A 48 -9.75 12.21 17.23
C LYS A 48 -11.23 11.99 16.95
N THR A 49 -11.90 11.27 17.83
CA THR A 49 -13.33 10.96 17.70
C THR A 49 -14.01 11.03 19.06
N SER A 50 -15.34 10.93 19.07
CA SER A 50 -16.15 10.80 20.28
C SER A 50 -16.10 9.40 20.91
N ALA A 51 -15.51 8.40 20.25
CA ALA A 51 -15.39 7.05 20.78
C ALA A 51 -14.33 6.95 21.89
N SER A 52 -14.51 6.00 22.80
CA SER A 52 -13.52 5.66 23.84
C SER A 52 -12.27 4.99 23.27
N ASP A 53 -12.43 4.28 22.16
CA ASP A 53 -11.33 3.64 21.45
C ASP A 53 -10.67 4.58 20.44
N PRO A 54 -9.41 4.35 20.05
CA PRO A 54 -8.78 5.09 18.95
C PRO A 54 -9.64 5.04 17.68
N GLY A 55 -9.88 6.21 17.10
CA GLY A 55 -10.66 6.36 15.87
C GLY A 55 -9.76 6.56 14.65
N TYR A 56 -10.31 6.22 13.49
CA TYR A 56 -9.59 6.25 12.21
C TYR A 56 -10.44 6.81 11.09
N ALA A 57 -9.78 7.41 10.09
CA ALA A 57 -10.35 7.71 8.80
C ALA A 57 -9.52 7.01 7.72
N ALA A 58 -10.17 6.44 6.71
CA ALA A 58 -9.52 5.70 5.64
C ALA A 58 -9.67 6.45 4.31
N PHE A 59 -8.57 6.92 3.74
CA PHE A 59 -8.51 7.73 2.51
C PHE A 59 -8.12 6.86 1.32
N ASN A 60 -8.93 6.85 0.28
CA ASN A 60 -8.66 6.11 -0.94
C ASN A 60 -7.53 6.78 -1.74
N LEU A 61 -6.48 6.02 -2.07
CA LEU A 61 -5.27 6.57 -2.72
C LEU A 61 -5.56 7.18 -4.10
N ALA A 62 -6.49 6.63 -4.88
CA ALA A 62 -6.78 7.12 -6.22
C ALA A 62 -7.61 8.43 -6.26
N THR A 63 -8.39 8.70 -5.22
CA THR A 63 -9.43 9.74 -5.28
C THR A 63 -9.36 10.77 -4.15
N ASN A 64 -8.60 10.50 -3.08
CA ASN A 64 -8.60 11.24 -1.82
C ASN A 64 -9.95 11.27 -1.07
N LYS A 65 -10.92 10.49 -1.54
CA LYS A 65 -12.20 10.31 -0.84
C LYS A 65 -12.05 9.34 0.31
N VAL A 66 -12.86 9.51 1.35
CA VAL A 66 -12.83 8.69 2.55
C VAL A 66 -13.93 7.64 2.56
N LEU A 67 -13.69 6.56 3.30
CA LEU A 67 -14.69 5.56 3.65
C LEU A 67 -15.81 6.23 4.47
N ASP A 68 -17.01 6.28 3.92
CA ASP A 68 -18.15 7.03 4.46
C ASP A 68 -19.39 6.13 4.54
N LEU A 69 -20.03 6.08 5.71
CA LEU A 69 -21.35 5.46 5.87
C LEU A 69 -22.42 6.46 5.42
N GLU A 70 -23.15 6.14 4.35
CA GLU A 70 -24.08 7.07 3.70
C GLU A 70 -24.99 7.79 4.71
N LYS A 71 -24.84 9.12 4.79
CA LYS A 71 -25.61 10.02 5.69
C LYS A 71 -25.53 9.65 7.18
N GLY A 72 -24.65 8.74 7.58
CA GLY A 72 -24.57 8.20 8.93
C GLY A 72 -25.82 7.45 9.38
N LEU A 73 -26.53 6.78 8.47
CA LEU A 73 -27.74 6.00 8.80
C LEU A 73 -27.38 4.66 9.44
N ALA A 74 -28.14 4.26 10.47
CA ALA A 74 -27.97 2.99 11.16
C ALA A 74 -28.78 1.84 10.53
N ASP A 75 -29.53 2.12 9.47
CA ASP A 75 -30.36 1.12 8.79
C ASP A 75 -29.50 0.01 8.19
N ARG A 76 -29.99 -1.23 8.29
CA ARG A 76 -29.31 -2.39 7.73
C ARG A 76 -29.19 -2.22 6.21
N GLY A 77 -27.97 -2.34 5.72
CA GLY A 77 -27.69 -2.20 4.30
C GLY A 77 -27.46 -0.76 3.87
N THR A 78 -27.30 0.19 4.80
CA THR A 78 -26.83 1.54 4.46
C THR A 78 -25.53 1.45 3.66
N PRO A 79 -25.42 1.99 2.44
CA PRO A 79 -24.21 1.88 1.62
C PRO A 79 -22.97 2.45 2.28
N ILE A 80 -21.82 1.83 2.03
CA ILE A 80 -20.52 2.48 2.22
C ILE A 80 -20.09 3.10 0.90
N LEU A 81 -19.70 4.36 0.94
CA LEU A 81 -19.34 5.16 -0.23
C LEU A 81 -17.99 5.86 -0.04
N GLY A 82 -17.48 6.44 -1.13
CA GLY A 82 -16.36 7.36 -1.10
C GLY A 82 -16.89 8.79 -1.09
N TRP A 83 -16.56 9.56 -0.05
CA TRP A 83 -16.97 10.96 0.04
C TRP A 83 -15.81 11.90 0.35
N ASP A 84 -16.04 13.20 0.17
CA ASP A 84 -15.04 14.20 0.56
C ASP A 84 -14.97 14.26 2.09
N TYR A 85 -13.75 14.31 2.62
CA TYR A 85 -13.55 14.31 4.06
C TYR A 85 -14.07 15.61 4.69
N HIS A 86 -14.96 15.48 5.65
CA HIS A 86 -15.58 16.59 6.38
C HIS A 86 -15.62 16.36 7.89
N GLU A 87 -14.79 15.44 8.38
CA GLU A 87 -14.62 15.13 9.82
C GLU A 87 -15.89 14.69 10.54
N GLY A 88 -16.93 14.28 9.81
CA GLY A 88 -18.15 13.76 10.43
C GLY A 88 -17.96 12.35 10.98
N ASP A 89 -18.63 12.01 12.07
CA ASP A 89 -18.55 10.68 12.70
C ASP A 89 -18.94 9.53 11.74
N ASN A 90 -19.67 9.79 10.65
CA ASN A 90 -19.99 8.80 9.61
C ASN A 90 -18.77 8.44 8.73
N GLN A 91 -17.68 9.20 8.83
CA GLN A 91 -16.38 8.97 8.19
C GLN A 91 -15.32 8.49 9.19
N HIS A 92 -15.69 8.33 10.46
CA HIS A 92 -14.83 7.87 11.52
C HIS A 92 -15.16 6.45 11.92
N TRP A 93 -14.11 5.67 12.13
CA TRP A 93 -14.20 4.24 12.30
C TRP A 93 -13.39 3.80 13.51
N VAL A 94 -13.95 2.89 14.29
CA VAL A 94 -13.18 2.10 15.26
C VAL A 94 -12.72 0.84 14.53
N ILE A 95 -11.41 0.60 14.51
CA ILE A 95 -10.81 -0.57 13.88
C ILE A 95 -10.10 -1.39 14.95
N LYS A 96 -10.59 -2.61 15.20
CA LYS A 96 -10.02 -3.51 16.22
C LYS A 96 -9.67 -4.86 15.65
N LYS A 97 -8.49 -5.33 16.04
CA LYS A 97 -8.07 -6.71 15.83
C LYS A 97 -8.95 -7.66 16.66
N GLN A 98 -9.40 -8.74 16.04
CA GLN A 98 -10.21 -9.79 16.65
C GLN A 98 -9.34 -10.73 17.50
N ALA A 99 -10.00 -11.53 18.36
CA ALA A 99 -9.32 -12.43 19.29
C ALA A 99 -8.43 -13.49 18.60
N ASP A 100 -8.72 -13.83 17.34
CA ASP A 100 -7.88 -14.74 16.53
C ASP A 100 -6.56 -14.12 16.07
N GLY A 101 -6.34 -12.82 16.33
CA GLY A 101 -5.09 -12.13 16.00
C GLY A 101 -4.82 -11.97 14.51
N LYS A 102 -5.77 -12.32 13.62
CA LYS A 102 -5.60 -12.26 12.17
C LYS A 102 -6.52 -11.23 11.52
N TYR A 103 -7.77 -11.18 11.95
CA TYR A 103 -8.78 -10.34 11.30
C TYR A 103 -9.10 -9.11 12.13
N TYR A 104 -9.70 -8.12 11.47
CA TYR A 104 -10.18 -6.89 12.06
C TYR A 104 -11.68 -6.76 11.80
N LYS A 105 -12.37 -6.04 12.68
CA LYS A 105 -13.70 -5.49 12.41
C LYS A 105 -13.60 -3.96 12.36
N ILE A 106 -14.48 -3.37 11.55
CA ILE A 106 -14.54 -1.92 11.31
C ILE A 106 -15.95 -1.47 11.72
N GLN A 107 -16.05 -0.66 12.77
CA GLN A 107 -17.32 -0.17 13.30
C GLN A 107 -17.43 1.33 13.09
N SER A 108 -18.57 1.81 12.62
CA SER A 108 -18.83 3.25 12.52
C SER A 108 -18.90 3.87 13.92
N VAL A 109 -18.18 4.96 14.13
CA VAL A 109 -18.30 5.76 15.37
C VAL A 109 -19.71 6.32 15.52
N LYS A 110 -20.35 6.73 14.41
CA LYS A 110 -21.68 7.36 14.43
C LYS A 110 -22.81 6.41 14.86
N THR A 111 -22.85 5.22 14.27
CA THR A 111 -24.04 4.35 14.33
C THR A 111 -23.81 3.04 15.08
N GLN A 112 -22.54 2.71 15.38
CA GLN A 112 -22.12 1.44 15.95
C GLN A 112 -22.42 0.22 15.03
N THR A 113 -22.83 0.44 13.78
CA THR A 113 -22.90 -0.63 12.76
C THR A 113 -21.51 -0.95 12.21
N PHE A 114 -21.35 -2.17 11.68
CA PHE A 114 -20.09 -2.68 11.15
C PHE A 114 -20.07 -2.63 9.62
N VAL A 115 -18.88 -2.47 9.05
CA VAL A 115 -18.64 -2.64 7.61
C VAL A 115 -18.80 -4.12 7.26
N ASP A 116 -19.76 -4.40 6.39
CA ASP A 116 -20.25 -5.73 6.03
C ASP A 116 -20.21 -5.91 4.50
N LEU A 117 -19.65 -7.02 4.04
CA LEU A 117 -19.75 -7.44 2.66
C LEU A 117 -21.07 -8.20 2.45
N ASN A 118 -22.00 -7.61 1.70
CA ASN A 118 -23.36 -8.11 1.57
C ASN A 118 -23.39 -9.60 1.18
N ASN A 119 -23.99 -10.42 2.04
CA ASN A 119 -24.08 -11.88 1.90
C ASN A 119 -22.74 -12.61 1.67
N GLY A 120 -21.60 -12.00 2.00
CA GLY A 120 -20.28 -12.57 1.75
C GLY A 120 -19.97 -12.80 0.27
N GLY A 121 -20.62 -12.04 -0.63
CA GLY A 121 -20.51 -12.22 -2.07
C GLY A 121 -19.08 -12.14 -2.60
N LYS A 122 -18.77 -12.95 -3.62
CA LYS A 122 -17.44 -13.01 -4.25
C LYS A 122 -17.38 -12.24 -5.57
N ASP A 123 -18.55 -11.86 -6.11
CA ASP A 123 -18.64 -11.23 -7.41
C ASP A 123 -18.19 -9.77 -7.34
N ASN A 124 -17.54 -9.34 -8.43
CA ASN A 124 -17.16 -7.95 -8.61
C ASN A 124 -18.37 -7.03 -8.52
N GLY A 125 -18.29 -6.04 -7.63
CA GLY A 125 -19.37 -5.09 -7.38
C GLY A 125 -20.30 -5.49 -6.25
N THR A 126 -20.03 -6.59 -5.53
CA THR A 126 -20.75 -6.94 -4.30
C THR A 126 -20.77 -5.75 -3.35
N LYS A 127 -21.96 -5.33 -2.91
CA LYS A 127 -22.12 -4.15 -2.07
C LYS A 127 -21.39 -4.31 -0.73
N ILE A 128 -20.65 -3.29 -0.32
CA ILE A 128 -20.20 -3.13 1.07
C ILE A 128 -21.13 -2.11 1.75
N GLN A 129 -21.58 -2.44 2.95
CA GLN A 129 -22.67 -1.74 3.64
C GLN A 129 -22.44 -1.70 5.16
N GLY A 130 -23.12 -0.77 5.84
CA GLY A 130 -23.33 -0.82 7.27
C GLY A 130 -24.33 -1.90 7.65
N TRP A 131 -23.97 -2.76 8.60
CA TRP A 131 -24.86 -3.78 9.13
C TRP A 131 -24.71 -3.93 10.64
N VAL A 132 -25.77 -4.38 11.31
CA VAL A 132 -25.71 -4.67 12.75
C VAL A 132 -24.72 -5.81 13.03
N GLY A 133 -24.04 -5.77 14.17
CA GLY A 133 -23.08 -6.79 14.56
C GLY A 133 -22.56 -6.57 15.98
N SER A 134 -21.60 -7.41 16.40
CA SER A 134 -20.91 -7.29 17.69
C SER A 134 -19.40 -7.51 17.54
N TRP A 135 -18.60 -7.13 18.53
CA TRP A 135 -17.14 -7.26 18.44
C TRP A 135 -16.62 -8.70 18.57
N ASP A 136 -17.42 -9.60 19.12
CA ASP A 136 -17.08 -10.97 19.47
C ASP A 136 -17.59 -12.02 18.46
N GLU A 137 -18.49 -11.64 17.54
CA GLU A 137 -18.98 -12.56 16.53
C GLU A 137 -17.93 -12.86 15.43
N THR A 138 -18.01 -14.07 14.87
CA THR A 138 -17.06 -14.57 13.87
C THR A 138 -17.59 -14.55 12.44
N ASN A 139 -18.70 -13.84 12.18
CA ASN A 139 -19.27 -13.70 10.85
C ASN A 139 -18.22 -13.16 9.87
N SER A 140 -17.91 -13.94 8.82
CA SER A 140 -16.88 -13.61 7.85
C SER A 140 -17.22 -12.38 7.00
N HIS A 141 -18.49 -11.98 6.91
CA HIS A 141 -18.94 -10.82 6.14
C HIS A 141 -18.42 -9.50 6.72
N GLN A 142 -18.22 -9.46 8.05
CA GLN A 142 -17.77 -8.26 8.79
C GLN A 142 -16.32 -8.34 9.27
N ARG A 143 -15.60 -9.36 8.81
CA ARG A 143 -14.20 -9.58 9.15
C ARG A 143 -13.32 -9.24 7.96
N TRP A 144 -12.27 -8.49 8.23
CA TRP A 144 -11.40 -7.91 7.22
C TRP A 144 -9.94 -8.20 7.54
N VAL A 145 -9.13 -8.44 6.51
CA VAL A 145 -7.67 -8.49 6.60
C VAL A 145 -7.14 -7.14 6.13
N PHE A 146 -6.27 -6.54 6.95
CA PHE A 146 -5.56 -5.31 6.60
C PHE A 146 -4.15 -5.69 6.17
N ASN A 147 -3.94 -5.84 4.86
CA ASN A 147 -2.63 -6.16 4.31
C ASN A 147 -1.86 -4.86 4.08
N GLN A 148 -0.66 -4.76 4.66
CA GLN A 148 0.05 -3.48 4.73
C GLN A 148 0.88 -3.24 3.47
N PHE A 149 0.71 -2.05 2.88
CA PHE A 149 1.42 -1.51 1.71
C PHE A 149 2.26 -0.29 2.08
N SER A 150 2.69 -0.21 3.33
CA SER A 150 3.59 0.86 3.79
C SER A 150 4.41 0.41 4.99
N ALA A 151 5.61 0.94 5.13
CA ALA A 151 6.44 0.75 6.31
C ALA A 151 6.99 2.08 6.81
N THR A 152 7.36 2.13 8.09
CA THR A 152 8.22 3.22 8.57
C THR A 152 9.63 3.05 8.00
N GLY A 153 10.36 4.16 7.86
CA GLY A 153 11.77 4.11 7.46
C GLY A 153 12.61 3.20 8.37
N SER A 154 12.34 3.19 9.67
CA SER A 154 12.97 2.30 10.66
C SER A 154 12.69 0.83 10.36
N ARG A 155 11.45 0.49 9.97
CA ARG A 155 11.08 -0.87 9.58
C ARG A 155 11.80 -1.27 8.30
N ILE A 156 11.86 -0.39 7.30
CA ILE A 156 12.61 -0.61 6.05
C ILE A 156 14.09 -0.84 6.36
N LYS A 157 14.69 0.00 7.21
CA LYS A 157 16.09 -0.15 7.64
C LYS A 157 16.33 -1.51 8.29
N SER A 158 15.46 -1.93 9.21
CA SER A 158 15.58 -3.24 9.88
C SER A 158 15.54 -4.39 8.89
N ILE A 159 14.70 -4.33 7.85
CA ILE A 159 14.65 -5.37 6.82
C ILE A 159 15.96 -5.37 6.02
N LEU A 160 16.44 -4.18 5.59
CA LEU A 160 17.69 -4.01 4.85
C LEU A 160 18.91 -4.52 5.63
N ASP A 161 19.02 -4.18 6.92
CA ASP A 161 20.13 -4.59 7.79
C ASP A 161 20.18 -6.12 8.00
N THR A 162 19.04 -6.82 7.87
CA THR A 162 18.96 -8.28 8.02
C THR A 162 19.12 -9.05 6.71
N HIS A 163 19.20 -8.35 5.57
CA HIS A 163 19.27 -9.01 4.27
C HIS A 163 20.66 -9.68 4.09
N PRO A 164 20.71 -10.97 3.72
CA PRO A 164 21.95 -11.76 3.77
C PRO A 164 23.05 -11.32 2.80
N LYS A 165 22.71 -10.48 1.81
CA LYS A 165 23.64 -9.94 0.81
C LYS A 165 23.87 -8.42 0.94
N ILE A 166 23.19 -7.74 1.86
CA ILE A 166 23.40 -6.30 2.12
C ILE A 166 24.37 -6.18 3.29
N HIS A 167 25.66 -6.06 2.98
CA HIS A 167 26.71 -5.81 3.96
C HIS A 167 27.30 -4.38 3.88
N GLY A 168 26.88 -3.62 2.86
CA GLY A 168 27.31 -2.24 2.62
C GLY A 168 26.60 -1.22 3.50
N LYS A 169 26.86 0.07 3.22
CA LYS A 169 26.27 1.18 3.99
C LYS A 169 24.77 1.31 3.70
N VAL A 170 23.93 1.13 4.72
CA VAL A 170 22.48 1.40 4.63
C VAL A 170 22.16 2.74 5.30
N ILE A 171 21.62 3.68 4.53
CA ILE A 171 21.13 4.97 4.99
C ILE A 171 19.63 5.03 4.73
N VAL A 172 18.87 5.35 5.79
CA VAL A 172 17.47 5.75 5.66
C VAL A 172 17.40 7.14 6.27
N GLU A 173 17.19 8.16 5.43
CA GLU A 173 17.29 9.55 5.86
C GLU A 173 16.21 9.92 6.88
N TRP A 174 15.00 9.37 6.70
CA TRP A 174 13.83 9.72 7.50
C TRP A 174 13.20 8.48 8.16
N PRO A 175 13.83 7.91 9.21
CA PRO A 175 13.42 6.65 9.82
C PRO A 175 12.01 6.67 10.44
N ASP A 176 11.49 7.84 10.78
CA ASP A 176 10.17 7.99 11.41
C ASP A 176 9.03 8.23 10.40
N ARG A 177 9.35 8.48 9.12
CA ARG A 177 8.34 8.71 8.08
C ARG A 177 7.75 7.38 7.60
N ILE A 178 6.50 7.44 7.15
CA ILE A 178 5.80 6.32 6.52
C ILE A 178 6.07 6.37 5.03
N TYR A 179 6.51 5.25 4.48
CA TYR A 179 6.74 5.07 3.06
C TYR A 179 5.69 4.09 2.52
N PHE A 180 4.87 4.53 1.58
CA PHE A 180 4.11 3.65 0.70
C PHE A 180 5.07 2.78 -0.08
N THR A 181 4.80 1.48 -0.14
CA THR A 181 5.60 0.47 -0.84
C THR A 181 4.78 -0.04 -2.03
N PRO A 182 4.83 0.64 -3.19
CA PRO A 182 4.11 0.18 -4.37
C PRO A 182 4.59 -1.22 -4.76
N ASP A 183 3.66 -2.09 -5.13
CA ASP A 183 4.05 -3.36 -5.73
C ASP A 183 4.56 -3.19 -7.17
N GLN A 184 5.06 -4.29 -7.73
CA GLN A 184 5.64 -4.29 -9.06
C GLN A 184 4.68 -3.77 -10.14
N TYR A 185 3.37 -4.03 -10.01
CA TYR A 185 2.43 -3.66 -11.06
C TYR A 185 2.21 -2.14 -11.09
N ILE A 186 2.23 -1.48 -9.93
CA ILE A 186 2.18 -0.02 -9.86
C ILE A 186 3.49 0.58 -10.41
N PHE A 187 4.64 0.01 -10.07
CA PHE A 187 5.93 0.49 -10.58
C PHE A 187 6.08 0.31 -12.09
N GLU A 188 5.75 -0.86 -12.64
CA GLU A 188 5.75 -1.12 -14.07
C GLU A 188 4.82 -0.15 -14.81
N ALA A 189 3.64 0.16 -14.25
CA ALA A 189 2.72 1.12 -14.83
C ALA A 189 3.27 2.56 -14.85
N ILE A 190 4.07 2.95 -13.86
CA ILE A 190 4.79 4.23 -13.85
C ILE A 190 5.94 4.20 -14.87
N TRP A 191 6.77 3.16 -14.82
CA TRP A 191 7.93 2.99 -15.71
C TRP A 191 7.54 3.02 -17.19
N ALA A 192 6.46 2.34 -17.56
CA ALA A 192 5.95 2.30 -18.94
C ALA A 192 5.57 3.69 -19.50
N LYS A 193 5.45 4.73 -18.67
CA LYS A 193 5.20 6.11 -19.08
C LYS A 193 6.45 6.97 -19.20
N THR A 194 7.59 6.48 -18.73
CA THR A 194 8.84 7.26 -18.69
C THR A 194 9.52 7.40 -20.05
N GLY A 195 9.23 6.48 -20.99
CA GLY A 195 9.97 6.36 -22.25
C GLY A 195 11.37 5.76 -22.10
N LEU A 196 11.76 5.29 -20.89
CA LEU A 196 13.07 4.68 -20.64
C LEU A 196 13.33 3.47 -21.54
N ALA A 197 12.29 2.71 -21.88
CA ALA A 197 12.36 1.57 -22.80
C ALA A 197 12.92 1.93 -24.20
N ASP A 198 12.72 3.17 -24.65
CA ASP A 198 13.09 3.62 -25.99
C ASP A 198 14.48 4.27 -26.03
N ILE A 199 15.11 4.48 -24.86
CA ILE A 199 16.45 5.05 -24.77
C ILE A 199 17.46 4.01 -25.22
N LYS A 200 18.14 4.27 -26.34
CA LYS A 200 19.25 3.42 -26.80
C LYS A 200 20.52 3.76 -26.04
N PRO A 201 21.17 2.78 -25.40
CA PRO A 201 22.45 3.01 -24.75
C PRO A 201 23.51 3.55 -25.71
N ARG A 202 24.13 4.68 -25.38
CA ARG A 202 25.29 5.24 -26.11
C ARG A 202 26.63 4.79 -25.53
N ASP A 203 26.74 4.66 -24.21
CA ASP A 203 27.88 4.10 -23.46
C ASP A 203 27.38 3.32 -22.22
N PRO A 204 27.55 1.98 -22.14
CA PRO A 204 27.04 1.16 -21.04
C PRO A 204 27.52 1.57 -19.64
N LEU A 205 28.65 2.28 -19.51
CA LEU A 205 29.31 2.58 -18.23
C LEU A 205 28.69 3.73 -17.43
N PHE A 206 28.00 4.66 -18.08
CA PHE A 206 27.49 5.89 -17.45
C PHE A 206 25.96 5.95 -17.31
N GLN A 207 25.28 4.83 -17.57
CA GLN A 207 23.83 4.85 -17.79
C GLN A 207 22.99 4.42 -16.60
N SER A 208 23.39 3.42 -15.83
CA SER A 208 22.50 2.89 -14.78
C SER A 208 22.07 3.96 -13.75
N GLU A 209 22.98 4.85 -13.35
CA GLU A 209 22.65 6.03 -12.53
C GLU A 209 21.73 7.03 -13.23
N ALA A 210 21.86 7.21 -14.55
CA ALA A 210 21.03 8.14 -15.30
C ALA A 210 19.59 7.61 -15.44
N TYR A 211 19.42 6.30 -15.70
CA TYR A 211 18.11 5.66 -15.73
C TYR A 211 17.41 5.75 -14.37
N GLU A 212 18.15 5.48 -13.28
CA GLU A 212 17.61 5.60 -11.92
C GLU A 212 17.20 7.05 -11.60
N LYS A 213 18.03 8.05 -11.90
CA LYS A 213 17.69 9.46 -11.66
C LYS A 213 16.45 9.90 -12.45
N VAL A 214 16.36 9.50 -13.72
CA VAL A 214 15.17 9.78 -14.55
C VAL A 214 13.96 9.07 -13.97
N PHE A 215 14.06 7.80 -13.60
CA PHE A 215 12.97 7.04 -13.02
C PHE A 215 12.47 7.66 -11.71
N LYS A 216 13.37 8.02 -10.79
CA LYS A 216 13.02 8.72 -9.55
C LYS A 216 12.32 10.05 -9.80
N GLY A 217 12.83 10.86 -10.71
CA GLY A 217 12.18 12.11 -11.11
C GLY A 217 10.77 11.88 -11.67
N TRP A 218 10.58 10.80 -12.44
CA TRP A 218 9.28 10.38 -12.93
C TRP A 218 8.35 9.87 -11.83
N VAL A 219 8.83 9.07 -10.87
CA VAL A 219 8.00 8.64 -9.75
C VAL A 219 7.54 9.86 -8.95
N VAL A 220 8.44 10.79 -8.63
CA VAL A 220 8.10 12.02 -7.89
C VAL A 220 7.05 12.86 -8.63
N SER A 221 7.25 13.10 -9.94
CA SER A 221 6.34 13.93 -10.73
C SER A 221 4.99 13.26 -11.02
N ARG A 222 4.99 11.97 -11.39
CA ARG A 222 3.78 11.25 -11.84
C ARG A 222 2.99 10.65 -10.69
N ALA A 223 3.64 10.32 -9.57
CA ALA A 223 2.91 9.78 -8.43
C ALA A 223 1.91 10.79 -7.86
N GLN A 224 2.24 12.09 -7.83
CA GLN A 224 1.31 13.15 -7.45
C GLN A 224 0.08 13.23 -8.37
N GLU A 225 0.20 12.77 -9.61
CA GLU A 225 -0.90 12.78 -10.57
C GLU A 225 -1.84 11.57 -10.41
N ILE A 226 -1.41 10.49 -9.76
CA ILE A 226 -2.20 9.25 -9.62
C ILE A 226 -2.54 8.89 -8.17
N ILE A 227 -1.69 9.26 -7.21
CA ILE A 227 -1.93 9.17 -5.77
C ILE A 227 -2.38 10.56 -5.32
N LYS A 228 -3.60 10.64 -4.78
CA LYS A 228 -4.27 11.89 -4.41
C LYS A 228 -4.24 12.17 -2.91
N VAL A 229 -3.62 11.29 -2.14
CA VAL A 229 -3.58 11.33 -0.68
C VAL A 229 -2.18 11.71 -0.22
N ASP A 230 -2.10 12.67 0.70
CA ASP A 230 -0.86 13.06 1.37
C ASP A 230 -0.71 12.39 2.76
N GLY A 231 0.51 12.45 3.30
CA GLY A 231 0.86 12.00 4.66
C GLY A 231 1.74 10.75 4.73
N PHE A 232 2.29 10.33 3.58
CA PHE A 232 3.35 9.34 3.46
C PHE A 232 4.26 9.71 2.28
N ASP A 233 5.48 9.19 2.25
CA ASP A 233 6.39 9.23 1.11
C ASP A 233 6.25 7.96 0.26
N ILE A 234 6.84 7.93 -0.92
CA ILE A 234 6.86 6.72 -1.77
C ILE A 234 8.24 6.11 -1.66
N LEU A 235 8.31 4.82 -1.35
CA LEU A 235 9.57 4.10 -1.27
C LEU A 235 10.19 3.96 -2.66
N VAL A 236 11.19 4.79 -2.96
CA VAL A 236 12.05 4.68 -4.14
C VAL A 236 13.49 4.93 -3.71
N GLY A 237 14.12 3.90 -3.13
CA GLY A 237 15.50 3.99 -2.66
C GLY A 237 16.52 3.72 -3.76
N SER A 238 17.78 4.15 -3.62
CA SER A 238 18.88 3.70 -4.48
C SER A 238 19.60 2.53 -3.85
N LEU A 239 19.83 1.46 -4.60
CA LEU A 239 20.80 0.40 -4.31
C LEU A 239 21.97 0.53 -5.28
N SER A 240 23.15 0.88 -4.77
CA SER A 240 24.40 0.88 -5.51
C SER A 240 25.08 -0.49 -5.39
N LEU A 241 25.35 -1.11 -6.54
CA LEU A 241 26.03 -2.39 -6.69
C LEU A 241 27.36 -2.20 -7.41
N VAL A 242 28.36 -3.00 -7.04
CA VAL A 242 29.65 -3.09 -7.73
C VAL A 242 29.81 -4.47 -8.34
N GLU A 243 30.05 -4.54 -9.65
CA GLU A 243 30.35 -5.79 -10.35
C GLU A 243 31.76 -6.27 -9.96
N LYS A 244 31.86 -7.47 -9.38
CA LYS A 244 33.12 -8.00 -8.82
C LYS A 244 34.26 -8.09 -9.85
N SER A 245 33.93 -8.44 -11.11
CA SER A 245 34.92 -8.68 -12.18
C SER A 245 35.47 -7.40 -12.80
N THR A 246 34.66 -6.35 -12.91
CA THR A 246 35.00 -5.13 -13.66
C THR A 246 35.11 -3.89 -12.78
N GLN A 247 34.65 -3.98 -11.52
CA GLN A 247 34.49 -2.85 -10.59
C GLN A 247 33.52 -1.77 -11.09
N LYS A 248 32.67 -2.09 -12.08
CA LYS A 248 31.64 -1.17 -12.59
C LYS A 248 30.48 -1.05 -11.63
N ILE A 249 29.86 0.12 -11.62
CA ILE A 249 28.70 0.41 -10.77
C ILE A 249 27.40 0.14 -11.54
N LYS A 250 26.46 -0.55 -10.89
CA LYS A 250 25.06 -0.65 -11.29
C LYS A 250 24.19 -0.08 -10.18
N VAL A 251 23.17 0.68 -10.54
CA VAL A 251 22.18 1.23 -9.61
C VAL A 251 20.81 0.63 -9.91
N LEU A 252 20.17 0.13 -8.87
CA LEU A 252 18.81 -0.36 -8.87
C LEU A 252 17.96 0.52 -7.95
N ASP A 253 16.66 0.55 -8.17
CA ASP A 253 15.74 1.12 -7.20
C ASP A 253 15.35 0.07 -6.16
N VAL A 254 15.34 0.45 -4.88
CA VAL A 254 14.83 -0.38 -3.79
C VAL A 254 13.33 -0.22 -3.71
N SER A 255 12.63 -1.34 -3.81
CA SER A 255 11.27 -1.49 -3.36
C SER A 255 11.22 -2.59 -2.28
N VAL A 256 10.11 -2.69 -1.58
CA VAL A 256 9.89 -3.77 -0.61
C VAL A 256 8.64 -4.49 -1.06
N ARG A 257 8.81 -5.78 -1.31
CA ARG A 257 7.70 -6.65 -1.64
C ARG A 257 7.13 -7.20 -0.36
N THR A 258 5.90 -7.61 -0.51
CA THR A 258 5.28 -8.49 0.43
C THR A 258 5.37 -9.94 -0.06
N SER A 259 5.56 -10.89 0.85
CA SER A 259 5.87 -12.30 0.50
C SER A 259 4.88 -12.96 -0.47
N ASP A 260 3.65 -12.45 -0.53
CA ASP A 260 2.56 -12.95 -1.35
C ASP A 260 1.72 -11.80 -1.93
N ASP A 261 1.24 -12.00 -3.16
CA ASP A 261 0.23 -11.16 -3.80
C ASP A 261 -1.11 -11.18 -3.03
N LYS A 262 -1.39 -12.20 -2.22
CA LYS A 262 -2.64 -12.32 -1.46
C LYS A 262 -2.52 -11.86 -0.01
N SER A 263 -1.33 -11.94 0.59
CA SER A 263 -1.11 -11.57 2.01
C SER A 263 0.13 -10.69 2.20
N PRO A 264 0.03 -9.39 1.86
CA PRO A 264 1.15 -8.50 1.99
C PRO A 264 1.74 -8.35 3.42
N ASP A 265 3.00 -8.76 3.69
CA ASP A 265 3.66 -8.73 5.02
C ASP A 265 5.01 -7.99 5.11
N LEU A 266 5.47 -7.36 4.03
CA LEU A 266 6.75 -6.61 3.96
C LEU A 266 7.98 -7.41 4.42
N SER A 267 8.01 -8.71 4.14
CA SER A 267 9.11 -9.60 4.58
C SER A 267 10.25 -9.77 3.56
N GLN A 268 10.12 -9.23 2.35
CA GLN A 268 11.12 -9.40 1.28
C GLN A 268 11.45 -8.06 0.63
N ILE A 269 12.74 -7.76 0.47
CA ILE A 269 13.18 -6.64 -0.36
C ILE A 269 13.17 -7.10 -1.82
N VAL A 270 12.71 -6.23 -2.71
CA VAL A 270 12.84 -6.43 -4.15
C VAL A 270 13.48 -5.22 -4.77
N PHE A 271 14.12 -5.42 -5.90
CA PHE A 271 14.80 -4.35 -6.60
C PHE A 271 14.07 -4.11 -7.92
N PHE A 272 14.05 -2.87 -8.37
CA PHE A 272 13.55 -2.51 -9.68
C PHE A 272 14.74 -2.05 -10.52
N ASP A 273 14.88 -2.62 -11.70
CA ASP A 273 15.92 -2.23 -12.65
C ASP A 273 15.31 -1.21 -13.63
N PRO A 274 15.58 0.10 -13.47
CA PRO A 274 14.99 1.13 -14.30
C PRO A 274 15.46 1.07 -15.77
N GLU A 275 16.58 0.39 -16.04
CA GLU A 275 17.08 0.17 -17.40
C GLU A 275 16.21 -0.85 -18.15
N SER A 276 15.88 -1.97 -17.49
CA SER A 276 15.09 -3.04 -18.12
C SER A 276 13.58 -2.97 -17.84
N GLY A 277 13.17 -2.15 -16.87
CA GLY A 277 11.80 -2.07 -16.39
C GLY A 277 11.36 -3.31 -15.60
N ARG A 278 12.30 -4.12 -15.11
CA ARG A 278 12.01 -5.42 -14.47
C ARG A 278 12.23 -5.37 -12.98
N THR A 279 11.38 -6.09 -12.25
CA THR A 279 11.60 -6.41 -10.85
C THR A 279 12.56 -7.59 -10.69
N LEU A 280 13.51 -7.44 -9.79
CA LEU A 280 14.48 -8.45 -9.37
C LEU A 280 14.16 -8.85 -7.93
N VAL A 281 14.10 -10.15 -7.67
CA VAL A 281 13.78 -10.71 -6.35
C VAL A 281 15.01 -10.91 -5.47
N ASP A 282 16.20 -10.67 -6.00
CA ASP A 282 17.48 -10.81 -5.31
C ASP A 282 18.55 -9.94 -5.99
N ILE A 283 19.66 -9.71 -5.31
CA ILE A 283 20.85 -9.07 -5.86
C ILE A 283 21.46 -9.99 -6.93
N PRO A 284 21.71 -9.48 -8.17
CA PRO A 284 22.28 -10.27 -9.26
C PRO A 284 23.60 -10.94 -8.89
N GLU A 285 23.84 -12.15 -9.42
CA GLU A 285 25.11 -12.84 -9.24
C GLU A 285 26.29 -12.02 -9.78
N GLY A 286 27.43 -12.10 -9.10
CA GLY A 286 28.63 -11.34 -9.48
C GLY A 286 28.63 -9.88 -9.05
N TYR A 287 27.61 -9.40 -8.33
CA TYR A 287 27.57 -8.07 -7.74
C TYR A 287 27.71 -8.10 -6.22
N GLU A 288 28.25 -7.02 -5.65
CA GLU A 288 28.28 -6.75 -4.21
C GLU A 288 27.60 -5.42 -3.91
N VAL A 289 26.95 -5.31 -2.75
CA VAL A 289 26.27 -4.09 -2.32
C VAL A 289 27.29 -3.08 -1.80
N ASN A 290 27.37 -1.93 -2.46
CA ASN A 290 28.18 -0.79 -2.01
C ASN A 290 27.40 0.06 -1.00
N SER A 291 26.19 0.49 -1.37
CA SER A 291 25.33 1.29 -0.49
C SER A 291 23.85 1.14 -0.83
N VAL A 292 23.01 1.41 0.16
CA VAL A 292 21.57 1.61 0.02
C VAL A 292 21.21 2.96 0.62
N ILE A 293 20.43 3.76 -0.09
CA ILE A 293 19.95 5.07 0.36
C ILE A 293 18.44 5.14 0.14
N ILE A 294 17.68 5.33 1.21
CA ILE A 294 16.21 5.50 1.22
C ILE A 294 15.84 6.90 1.72
#